data_AF-A0A1G0E7K6-F1
#
_entry.id   AF-A0A1G0E7K6-F1
#
_cell.length_a   1.000
_cell.length_b   1.000
_cell.length_c   1.000
_cell.angle_alpha   90.00
_cell.angle_beta   90.00
_cell.angle_gamma   90.00
#
_symmetry.space_group_name_H-M   'P 1'
#
loop_
_entity.id
_entity.type
_entity.pdbx_description
1 polymer ?
#
loop_
_entity_poly.entity_id
_entity_poly.type
_entity_poly.pdbx_seq_one_letter_code
_entity_poly.pdbx_strand_id
1 'polypeptide(L)'
;MKNLERVRWRSRRGLLELDIVLGRFIEQYYAQLDEAGQRAFEALLDMPDNTLWDMIAGRAERGVQEAMHTEQQALLEKIRAV
;
A
#
# COMPACT_ATOMS: atom_id res chain seq x y z
N MET A 1 14.20 10.28 8.26
CA MET A 1 14.16 8.84 8.63
C MET A 1 12.99 8.45 9.55
N LYS A 2 12.26 9.37 10.22
CA LYS A 2 11.20 9.02 11.20
C LYS A 2 9.91 8.36 10.65
N ASN A 3 9.63 8.43 9.34
CA ASN A 3 8.38 7.91 8.77
C ASN A 3 8.45 6.43 8.36
N LEU A 4 9.64 5.94 7.93
CA LEU A 4 9.81 4.57 7.43
C LEU A 4 9.50 3.53 8.52
N GLU A 5 10.03 3.72 9.73
CA GLU A 5 9.82 2.79 10.85
C GLU A 5 8.35 2.74 11.28
N ARG A 6 7.67 3.90 11.29
CA ARG A 6 6.23 4.01 11.59
C ARG A 6 5.39 3.28 10.55
N VAL A 7 5.72 3.45 9.28
CA VAL A 7 5.03 2.83 8.15
C VAL A 7 5.27 1.32 8.10
N ARG A 8 6.51 0.89 8.36
CA ARG A 8 6.86 -0.54 8.52
C ARG A 8 6.08 -1.16 9.67
N TRP A 9 5.94 -0.47 10.80
CA TRP A 9 5.14 -0.95 11.92
C TRP A 9 3.65 -1.06 11.58
N ARG A 10 3.07 -0.07 10.87
CA ARG A 10 1.67 -0.12 10.40
C ARG A 10 1.39 -1.19 9.35
N SER A 11 2.42 -1.65 8.65
CA SER A 11 2.31 -2.72 7.65
C SER A 11 2.32 -4.11 8.27
N ARG A 12 2.73 -4.25 9.54
CA ARG A 12 2.68 -5.52 10.27
C ARG A 12 1.25 -5.84 10.66
N ARG A 13 0.62 -6.67 9.84
CA ARG A 13 -0.81 -6.99 9.89
C ARG A 13 -1.03 -8.49 10.11
N GLY A 14 -2.26 -8.89 10.37
CA GLY A 14 -2.61 -10.29 10.65
C GLY A 14 -2.43 -11.26 9.47
N LEU A 15 -2.20 -10.73 8.26
CA LEU A 15 -2.03 -11.50 7.02
C LEU A 15 -0.55 -11.52 6.59
N LEU A 16 0.04 -12.72 6.54
CA LEU A 16 1.45 -12.90 6.17
C LEU A 16 1.74 -12.39 4.75
N GLU A 17 0.85 -12.67 3.80
CA GLU A 17 1.02 -12.26 2.41
C GLU A 17 1.09 -10.73 2.28
N LEU A 18 0.25 -10.03 3.05
CA LEU A 18 0.23 -8.57 3.09
C LEU A 18 1.51 -8.02 3.69
N ASP A 19 2.01 -8.61 4.78
CA ASP A 19 3.27 -8.21 5.42
C ASP A 19 4.47 -8.36 4.47
N ILE A 20 4.53 -9.45 3.71
CA ILE A 20 5.60 -9.70 2.73
C ILE A 20 5.55 -8.67 1.60
N VAL A 21 4.37 -8.46 1.00
CA VAL A 21 4.20 -7.56 -0.14
C VAL A 21 4.47 -6.11 0.28
N LEU A 22 3.88 -5.65 1.39
CA LEU A 22 4.11 -4.31 1.91
C LEU A 22 5.55 -4.10 2.35
N GLY A 23 6.17 -5.10 3.00
CA GLY A 23 7.57 -5.04 3.43
C GLY A 23 8.52 -4.84 2.26
N ARG A 24 8.40 -5.66 1.21
CA ARG A 24 9.23 -5.52 -0.01
C ARG A 24 8.99 -4.19 -0.71
N PHE A 25 7.72 -3.77 -0.80
CA PHE A 25 7.38 -2.48 -1.40
C PHE A 25 8.00 -1.32 -0.63
N ILE A 26 7.96 -1.35 0.71
CA ILE A 26 8.53 -0.29 1.54
C ILE A 26 10.05 -0.23 1.37
N GLU A 27 10.72 -1.38 1.34
CA GLU A 27 12.18 -1.43 1.22
C GLU A 27 12.69 -0.98 -0.16
N GLN A 28 11.95 -1.26 -1.24
CA GLN A 28 12.36 -0.86 -2.60
C GLN A 28 11.82 0.50 -3.05
N TYR A 29 10.54 0.81 -2.77
CA TYR A 29 9.84 1.94 -3.37
C TYR A 29 9.60 3.09 -2.40
N TYR A 30 9.46 2.86 -1.09
CA TYR A 30 9.18 3.95 -0.13
C TYR A 30 10.32 4.97 -0.07
N ALA A 31 11.57 4.53 -0.22
CA ALA A 31 12.72 5.44 -0.30
C ALA A 31 12.72 6.31 -1.58
N GLN A 32 12.02 5.88 -2.63
CA GLN A 32 11.92 6.57 -3.92
C GLN A 32 10.63 7.40 -4.05
N LEU A 33 9.73 7.31 -3.07
CA LEU A 33 8.44 7.99 -3.09
C LEU A 33 8.58 9.44 -2.59
N ASP A 34 8.07 10.36 -3.41
CA ASP A 34 7.87 11.76 -3.06
C ASP A 34 6.81 11.93 -1.96
N GLU A 35 6.73 13.11 -1.36
CA GLU A 35 5.82 13.37 -0.22
C GLU A 35 4.35 13.06 -0.56
N ALA A 36 3.91 13.31 -1.80
CA ALA A 36 2.57 13.00 -2.27
C ALA A 36 2.32 11.48 -2.33
N GLY A 37 3.29 10.72 -2.83
CA GLY A 37 3.25 9.26 -2.86
C GLY A 37 3.30 8.63 -1.46
N GLN A 38 4.07 9.20 -0.54
CA GLN A 38 4.06 8.78 0.86
C GLN A 38 2.68 9.00 1.50
N ARG A 39 2.06 10.17 1.29
CA ARG A 39 0.70 10.44 1.78
C ARG A 39 -0.35 9.49 1.19
N ALA A 40 -0.26 9.20 -0.10
CA ALA A 40 -1.15 8.24 -0.76
C ALA A 40 -0.97 6.82 -0.19
N PHE A 41 0.27 6.41 0.11
CA PHE A 41 0.55 5.14 0.77
C PHE A 41 0.04 5.09 2.21
N GLU A 42 0.18 6.18 2.96
CA GLU A 42 -0.37 6.27 4.32
C GLU A 42 -1.90 6.18 4.32
N ALA A 43 -2.57 6.77 3.32
CA ALA A 43 -4.01 6.63 3.14
C ALA A 43 -4.43 5.20 2.77
N LEU A 44 -3.62 4.48 1.98
CA LEU A 44 -3.83 3.05 1.71
C LEU A 44 -3.70 2.21 2.99
N LEU A 45 -2.73 2.53 3.86
CA LEU A 45 -2.53 1.85 5.14
C LEU A 45 -3.60 2.15 6.19
N ASP A 46 -4.44 3.17 5.98
CA ASP A 46 -5.60 3.46 6.83
C ASP A 46 -6.76 2.48 6.56
N MET A 47 -6.75 1.81 5.39
CA MET A 47 -7.78 0.85 5.01
C MET A 47 -7.67 -0.48 5.77
N PRO A 48 -8.79 -1.20 5.97
CA PRO A 48 -8.77 -2.51 6.61
C PRO A 48 -8.00 -3.55 5.80
N ASP A 49 -7.40 -4.53 6.50
CA ASP A 49 -6.49 -5.54 5.93
C ASP A 49 -7.10 -6.30 4.76
N ASN A 50 -8.35 -6.73 4.93
CA ASN A 50 -9.07 -7.51 3.92
C ASN A 50 -9.28 -6.68 2.66
N THR A 51 -9.69 -5.41 2.78
CA THR A 51 -9.87 -4.52 1.63
C THR A 51 -8.54 -4.27 0.92
N LEU A 52 -7.49 -3.92 1.66
CA LEU A 52 -6.17 -3.68 1.07
C LEU A 52 -5.65 -4.93 0.34
N TRP A 53 -5.79 -6.10 0.95
CA TRP A 53 -5.43 -7.36 0.33
C TRP A 53 -6.26 -7.67 -0.91
N ASP A 54 -7.56 -7.42 -0.87
CA ASP A 54 -8.45 -7.66 -2.01
C ASP A 54 -8.09 -6.75 -3.19
N MET A 55 -7.67 -5.52 -2.92
CA MET A 55 -7.17 -4.59 -3.94
C MET A 55 -5.86 -5.05 -4.57
N ILE A 56 -4.89 -5.47 -3.74
CA ILE A 56 -3.61 -6.00 -4.22
C ILE A 56 -3.83 -7.30 -5.00
N ALA A 57 -4.70 -8.18 -4.52
CA ALA A 57 -5.09 -9.40 -5.20
C ALA A 57 -5.93 -9.15 -6.47
N GLY A 58 -6.34 -7.92 -6.74
CA GLY A 58 -7.17 -7.56 -7.90
C GLY A 58 -8.61 -8.08 -7.82
N ARG A 59 -9.07 -8.41 -6.62
CA ARG A 59 -10.43 -8.88 -6.32
C ARG A 59 -11.37 -7.76 -5.89
N ALA A 60 -10.83 -6.58 -5.60
CA ALA A 60 -11.63 -5.45 -5.13
C ALA A 60 -12.69 -5.01 -6.13
N GLU A 61 -13.82 -4.58 -5.56
CA GLU A 61 -14.98 -4.12 -6.31
C GLU A 61 -14.62 -2.88 -7.14
N ARG A 62 -14.96 -2.89 -8.44
CA ARG A 62 -14.57 -1.82 -9.36
C ARG A 62 -14.94 -0.42 -8.87
N GLY A 63 -16.09 -0.26 -8.19
CA GLY A 63 -16.51 1.01 -7.62
C GLY A 63 -15.56 1.56 -6.53
N VAL A 64 -14.84 0.69 -5.82
CA VAL A 64 -13.81 1.10 -4.86
C VAL A 64 -12.54 1.53 -5.61
N GLN A 65 -12.11 0.80 -6.65
CA GLN A 65 -11.00 1.23 -7.50
C GLN A 65 -11.27 2.56 -8.22
N GLU A 66 -12.50 2.80 -8.67
CA GLU A 66 -12.88 4.01 -9.42
C GLU A 66 -12.89 5.28 -8.54
N ALA A 67 -13.13 5.14 -7.23
CA ALA A 67 -13.10 6.25 -6.28
C ALA A 67 -11.70 6.60 -5.75
N MET A 68 -10.67 5.82 -6.10
CA MET A 68 -9.31 6.06 -5.66
C MET A 68 -8.63 7.20 -6.42
N HIS A 69 -7.71 7.88 -5.74
CA HIS A 69 -6.84 8.85 -6.39
C HIS A 69 -5.88 8.14 -7.35
N THR A 70 -5.53 8.81 -8.47
CA THR A 70 -4.59 8.29 -9.48
C THR A 70 -3.26 7.83 -8.87
N GLU A 71 -2.77 8.53 -7.84
CA GLU A 71 -1.54 8.18 -7.14
C GLU A 71 -1.66 6.86 -6.37
N GLN A 72 -2.82 6.60 -5.74
CA GLN A 72 -3.09 5.36 -5.01
C GLN A 72 -3.20 4.18 -5.98
N GLN A 73 -3.83 4.38 -7.14
CA GLN A 73 -3.89 3.35 -8.18
C GLN A 73 -2.49 3.01 -8.71
N ALA A 74 -1.67 4.03 -9.02
CA ALA A 74 -0.30 3.82 -9.48
C ALA A 74 0.56 3.10 -8.42
N LEU A 75 0.35 3.41 -7.13
CA LEU A 75 0.98 2.70 -6.02
C LEU A 75 0.55 1.24 -5.96
N LEU A 76 -0.76 0.98 -6.08
CA LEU A 76 -1.33 -0.37 -6.09
C LEU A 76 -0.73 -1.21 -7.21
N GLU A 77 -0.62 -0.66 -8.41
CA GLU A 77 0.04 -1.35 -9.53
C GLU A 77 1.51 -1.64 -9.26
N LYS A 78 2.24 -0.70 -8.66
CA LYS A 78 3.64 -0.94 -8.25
C LYS A 78 3.75 -2.03 -7.18
N ILE A 79 2.88 -2.02 -6.17
CA ILE A 79 2.84 -3.03 -5.11
C ILE A 79 2.58 -4.43 -5.71
N ARG A 80 1.72 -4.53 -6.73
CA ARG A 80 1.43 -5.78 -7.44
C ARG A 80 2.57 -6.28 -8.32
N ALA A 81 3.52 -5.42 -8.68
CA ALA A 81 4.66 -5.75 -9.53
C ALA A 81 5.92 -6.18 -8.75
N VAL A 82 5.84 -6.22 -7.40
CA VAL A 82 6.92 -6.60 -6.47
C VAL A 82 6.83 -8.06 -6.05
#